data_AF-A0A3N5PFZ4-F1
#
_entry.id   AF-A0A3N5PFZ4-F1
#
_cell.length_a   1.000
_cell.length_b   1.000
_cell.length_c   1.000
_cell.angle_alpha   90.00
_cell.angle_beta   90.00
_cell.angle_gamma   90.00
#
_symmetry.space_group_name_H-M   'P 1'
#
loop_
_entity.id
_entity.type
_entity.pdbx_description
1 polymer ?
#
loop_
_entity_poly.entity_id
_entity_poly.type
_entity_poly.pdbx_seq_one_letter_code
_entity_poly.pdbx_strand_id
1 'polypeptide(L)'
;MSARIFKLVEAMRGECTGAQMVIGGAPEGAGLVGAALVLECKDAAKVKGMLAEMTKIVPDFIKDADIPDRALSQLSITYTAAKDSTGMDVIEITHPELLSMPDEQKKMLKSIIGEDVLRIQVASVDGAVVLTFGGGEKFMAEALKAAKGGGTIPAEAGVKEVMKVMPKNLTEIVLFNPSNLLTLISKGAELVGQGDAMPPIKLTTQTPIAVGTGVTGSAQHVRVYVPVTLVKEATNAIMGLIMGGMGGGRPAPMPMPAGGPENF
;
A
#
# COMPACT_ATOMS: atom_id res chain seq x y z
N MET A 1 -8.39 -28.89 7.11
CA MET A 1 -8.13 -27.55 7.68
C MET A 1 -8.72 -26.42 6.85
N SER A 2 -8.62 -26.48 5.51
CA SER A 2 -9.22 -25.53 4.55
C SER A 2 -10.69 -25.17 4.85
N ALA A 3 -11.53 -26.15 5.20
CA ALA A 3 -12.94 -25.92 5.53
C ALA A 3 -13.19 -24.96 6.70
N ARG A 4 -12.27 -24.87 7.68
CA ARG A 4 -12.41 -23.96 8.82
C ARG A 4 -12.16 -22.51 8.42
N ILE A 5 -11.15 -22.26 7.57
CA ILE A 5 -10.89 -20.93 7.01
C ILE A 5 -12.06 -20.47 6.16
N PHE A 6 -12.54 -21.32 5.25
CA PHE A 6 -13.67 -20.96 4.40
C PHE A 6 -14.90 -20.59 5.22
N LYS A 7 -15.24 -21.38 6.25
CA LYS A 7 -16.35 -21.04 7.17
C LYS A 7 -16.13 -19.71 7.89
N LEU A 8 -14.91 -19.42 8.35
CA LEU A 8 -14.60 -18.16 9.02
C LEU A 8 -14.67 -16.96 8.06
N VAL A 9 -14.17 -17.11 6.84
CA VAL A 9 -14.25 -16.10 5.78
C VAL A 9 -15.69 -15.85 5.36
N GLU A 10 -16.50 -16.90 5.21
CA GLU A 10 -17.95 -16.77 4.94
C GLU A 10 -18.69 -16.09 6.09
N ALA A 11 -18.38 -16.46 7.34
CA ALA A 11 -18.95 -15.80 8.52
C ALA A 11 -18.57 -14.32 8.57
N MET A 12 -17.30 -13.99 8.31
CA MET A 12 -16.82 -12.60 8.25
C MET A 12 -17.50 -11.82 7.13
N ARG A 13 -17.63 -12.40 5.93
CA ARG A 13 -18.40 -11.81 4.83
C ARG A 13 -19.87 -11.59 5.21
N GLY A 14 -20.46 -12.50 5.99
CA GLY A 14 -21.82 -12.34 6.51
C GLY A 14 -22.00 -11.16 7.45
N GLU A 15 -20.94 -10.74 8.14
CA GLU A 15 -20.94 -9.60 9.06
C GLU A 15 -20.50 -8.29 8.41
N CYS A 16 -19.67 -8.32 7.36
CA CYS A 16 -19.24 -7.12 6.66
C CYS A 16 -20.28 -6.65 5.63
N THR A 17 -20.61 -5.36 5.65
CA THR A 17 -21.50 -4.71 4.67
C THR A 17 -20.74 -3.96 3.58
N GLY A 18 -19.46 -3.67 3.81
CA GLY A 18 -18.58 -2.94 2.91
C GLY A 18 -17.13 -3.11 3.33
N ALA A 19 -16.21 -2.89 2.38
CA ALA A 19 -14.78 -2.90 2.64
C ALA A 19 -14.10 -1.84 1.78
N GLN A 20 -13.14 -1.12 2.37
CA GLN A 20 -12.34 -0.11 1.70
C GLN A 20 -10.89 -0.27 2.11
N MET A 21 -9.99 -0.48 1.14
CA MET A 21 -8.56 -0.54 1.38
C MET A 21 -7.84 0.65 0.72
N VAL A 22 -6.93 1.28 1.44
CA VAL A 22 -6.05 2.35 0.96
C VAL A 22 -4.62 1.96 1.26
N ILE A 23 -3.74 2.04 0.27
CA ILE A 23 -2.29 1.87 0.43
C ILE A 23 -1.62 3.13 -0.09
N GLY A 24 -0.71 3.73 0.68
CA GLY A 24 -0.08 4.97 0.28
C GLY A 24 1.01 5.43 1.24
N GLY A 25 1.30 6.73 1.20
CA GLY A 25 2.27 7.34 2.10
C GLY A 25 1.76 7.37 3.54
N ALA A 26 2.63 7.04 4.49
CA ALA A 26 2.35 7.23 5.91
C ALA A 26 2.48 8.72 6.32
N PRO A 27 1.92 9.13 7.48
CA PRO A 27 2.07 10.48 8.01
C PRO A 27 3.55 10.83 8.25
N GLU A 28 3.86 12.12 8.29
CA GLU A 28 5.25 12.57 8.48
C GLU A 28 5.86 12.03 9.78
N GLY A 29 7.06 11.44 9.64
CA GLY A 29 7.77 10.81 10.75
C GLY A 29 7.13 9.52 11.27
N ALA A 30 6.21 8.91 10.52
CA ALA A 30 5.55 7.65 10.87
C ALA A 30 6.01 6.48 9.99
N GLY A 31 7.03 6.67 9.14
CA GLY A 31 7.43 5.73 8.09
C GLY A 31 7.15 6.29 6.71
N LEU A 32 7.47 5.51 5.69
CA LEU A 32 7.24 5.85 4.29
C LEU A 32 5.86 5.39 3.82
N VAL A 33 5.48 4.16 4.13
CA VAL A 33 4.29 3.46 3.59
C VAL A 33 3.33 3.10 4.72
N GLY A 34 2.04 3.25 4.46
CA GLY A 34 0.96 2.74 5.28
C GLY A 34 -0.14 2.11 4.44
N ALA A 35 -0.83 1.12 5.01
CA ALA A 35 -2.03 0.53 4.45
C ALA A 35 -3.15 0.54 5.48
N ALA A 36 -4.35 0.97 5.11
CA ALA A 36 -5.55 0.97 5.95
C ALA A 36 -6.65 0.16 5.27
N LEU A 37 -7.32 -0.70 6.02
CA LEU A 37 -8.51 -1.43 5.61
C LEU A 37 -9.64 -1.08 6.58
N VAL A 38 -10.72 -0.51 6.05
CA VAL A 38 -11.95 -0.24 6.78
C VAL A 38 -12.98 -1.28 6.36
N LEU A 39 -13.49 -2.03 7.33
CA LEU A 39 -14.58 -2.98 7.16
C LEU A 39 -15.81 -2.37 7.81
N GLU A 40 -16.84 -2.06 7.03
CA GLU A 40 -18.15 -1.71 7.58
C GLU A 40 -18.81 -3.00 8.06
N CYS A 41 -19.35 -3.01 9.27
CA CYS A 41 -19.80 -4.24 9.91
C CYS A 41 -21.21 -4.08 10.48
N LYS A 42 -21.96 -5.20 10.53
CA LYS A 42 -23.18 -5.32 11.34
C LYS A 42 -22.83 -5.36 12.83
N ASP A 43 -21.73 -6.05 13.16
CA ASP A 43 -21.19 -6.16 14.51
C ASP A 43 -19.64 -6.12 14.45
N ALA A 44 -19.07 -4.97 14.79
CA ALA A 44 -17.63 -4.75 14.78
C ALA A 44 -16.89 -5.61 15.83
N ALA A 45 -17.51 -5.88 16.98
CA ALA A 45 -16.91 -6.71 18.02
C ALA A 45 -16.80 -8.17 17.56
N LYS A 46 -17.84 -8.67 16.89
CA LYS A 46 -17.81 -10.01 16.27
C LYS A 46 -16.76 -10.11 15.18
N VAL A 47 -16.62 -9.10 14.32
CA VAL A 47 -15.56 -9.06 13.29
C VAL A 47 -14.16 -9.04 13.91
N LYS A 48 -13.91 -8.25 14.96
CA LYS A 48 -12.66 -8.31 15.74
C LYS A 48 -12.41 -9.70 16.33
N GLY A 49 -13.43 -10.33 16.90
CA GLY A 49 -13.33 -11.71 17.40
C GLY A 49 -12.94 -12.71 16.31
N MET A 50 -13.49 -12.56 15.10
CA MET A 50 -13.12 -13.39 13.94
C MET A 50 -11.70 -13.11 13.44
N LEU A 51 -11.21 -11.86 13.49
CA LEU A 51 -9.81 -11.55 13.21
C LEU A 51 -8.88 -12.25 14.21
N ALA A 52 -9.20 -12.23 15.50
CA ALA A 52 -8.47 -12.95 16.53
C ALA A 52 -8.50 -14.48 16.35
N GLU A 53 -9.59 -15.02 15.81
CA GLU A 53 -9.64 -16.43 15.44
C GLU A 53 -8.79 -16.72 14.20
N MET A 54 -8.79 -15.81 13.21
CA MET A 54 -8.02 -15.95 11.98
C MET A 54 -6.52 -16.09 12.27
N THR A 55 -5.96 -15.33 13.23
CA THR A 55 -4.55 -15.44 13.60
C THR A 55 -4.17 -16.81 14.16
N LYS A 56 -5.14 -17.57 14.68
CA LYS A 56 -4.92 -18.95 15.18
C LYS A 56 -4.95 -19.98 14.07
N ILE A 57 -5.65 -19.70 12.96
CA ILE A 57 -5.85 -20.66 11.87
C ILE A 57 -4.79 -20.49 10.78
N VAL A 58 -4.39 -19.25 10.49
CA VAL A 58 -3.42 -18.95 9.41
C VAL A 58 -2.10 -19.71 9.55
N PRO A 59 -1.46 -19.81 10.74
CA PRO A 59 -0.23 -20.59 10.89
C PRO A 59 -0.40 -22.06 10.53
N ASP A 60 -1.55 -22.65 10.86
CA ASP A 60 -1.83 -24.04 10.53
C ASP A 60 -2.07 -24.19 9.02
N PHE A 61 -2.78 -23.23 8.40
CA PHE A 61 -2.99 -23.22 6.95
C PHE A 61 -1.69 -23.13 6.16
N ILE A 62 -0.77 -22.27 6.59
CA ILE A 62 0.54 -22.11 5.94
C ILE A 62 1.32 -23.44 5.97
N LYS A 63 1.25 -24.18 7.08
CA LYS A 63 1.87 -25.51 7.20
C LYS A 63 1.20 -26.54 6.29
N ASP A 64 -0.13 -26.52 6.20
CA ASP A 64 -0.91 -27.48 5.41
C ASP A 64 -0.82 -27.23 3.89
N ALA A 65 -0.59 -26.00 3.46
CA ALA A 65 -0.56 -25.62 2.05
C ALA A 65 0.67 -26.14 1.28
N ASP A 66 1.59 -26.86 1.95
CA ASP A 66 2.86 -27.37 1.41
C ASP A 66 3.58 -26.35 0.53
N ILE A 67 3.53 -25.08 0.92
CA ILE A 67 4.22 -24.03 0.21
C ILE A 67 5.70 -24.30 0.43
N PRO A 68 6.51 -24.54 -0.64
CA PRO A 68 7.89 -24.99 -0.54
C PRO A 68 8.85 -23.91 0.01
N ASP A 69 8.32 -22.93 0.73
CA ASP A 69 9.02 -21.82 1.32
C ASP A 69 9.13 -22.04 2.84
N ARG A 70 10.33 -22.43 3.27
CA ARG A 70 10.64 -22.62 4.70
C ARG A 70 10.39 -21.35 5.52
N ALA A 71 10.48 -20.16 4.92
CA ALA A 71 10.25 -18.90 5.64
C ALA A 71 8.80 -18.79 6.12
N LEU A 72 7.82 -19.18 5.30
CA LEU A 72 6.42 -19.09 5.71
C LEU A 72 6.10 -20.03 6.89
N SER A 73 6.73 -21.21 6.94
CA SER A 73 6.51 -22.20 8.02
C SER A 73 6.94 -21.73 9.42
N GLN A 74 7.83 -20.74 9.49
CA GLN A 74 8.36 -20.18 10.73
C GLN A 74 7.66 -18.88 11.16
N LEU A 75 6.68 -18.44 10.37
CA LEU A 75 5.91 -17.23 10.65
C LEU A 75 4.97 -17.46 11.83
N SER A 76 5.01 -16.55 12.80
CA SER A 76 4.13 -16.54 13.97
C SER A 76 3.24 -15.32 13.93
N ILE A 77 1.93 -15.52 14.07
CA ILE A 77 0.92 -14.47 14.07
C ILE A 77 0.21 -14.49 15.41
N THR A 78 0.30 -13.39 16.17
CA THR A 78 -0.31 -13.30 17.51
C THR A 78 -1.29 -12.14 17.57
N TYR A 79 -2.50 -12.42 18.03
CA TYR A 79 -3.49 -11.39 18.33
C TYR A 79 -3.41 -11.01 19.81
N THR A 80 -3.23 -9.72 20.09
CA THR A 80 -3.26 -9.14 21.42
C THR A 80 -4.41 -8.16 21.50
N ALA A 81 -5.43 -8.47 22.31
CA ALA A 81 -6.50 -7.52 22.58
C ALA A 81 -5.94 -6.32 23.38
N ALA A 82 -6.48 -5.12 23.13
CA ALA A 82 -6.14 -3.93 23.88
C ALA A 82 -6.32 -4.18 25.39
N LYS A 83 -5.31 -3.87 26.20
CA LYS A 83 -5.39 -3.92 27.67
C LYS A 83 -5.43 -2.54 28.31
N ASP A 84 -5.23 -1.49 27.51
CA ASP A 84 -5.06 -0.12 27.94
C ASP A 84 -6.09 0.82 27.28
N SER A 85 -5.99 2.10 27.62
CA SER A 85 -6.89 3.15 27.16
C SER A 85 -6.77 3.47 25.67
N THR A 86 -5.85 2.85 24.93
CA THR A 86 -5.75 3.06 23.48
C THR A 86 -6.94 2.43 22.75
N GLY A 87 -7.50 1.34 23.31
CA GLY A 87 -8.59 0.59 22.70
C GLY A 87 -8.20 -0.12 21.39
N MET A 88 -6.90 -0.21 21.08
CA MET A 88 -6.37 -0.81 19.85
C MET A 88 -5.85 -2.22 20.12
N ASP A 89 -6.39 -3.19 19.39
CA ASP A 89 -5.86 -4.54 19.38
C ASP A 89 -4.69 -4.60 18.38
N VAL A 90 -3.81 -5.57 18.53
CA VAL A 90 -2.60 -5.71 17.70
C VAL A 90 -2.50 -7.14 17.19
N ILE A 91 -2.33 -7.29 15.87
CA ILE A 91 -1.87 -8.52 15.25
C ILE A 91 -0.38 -8.35 14.97
N GLU A 92 0.45 -9.04 15.74
CA GLU A 92 1.89 -9.03 15.54
C GLU A 92 2.31 -10.20 14.65
N ILE A 93 3.11 -9.91 13.63
CA ILE A 93 3.68 -10.88 12.71
C ILE A 93 5.17 -10.96 12.99
N THR A 94 5.65 -12.14 13.38
CA THR A 94 7.06 -12.38 13.72
C THR A 94 7.62 -13.51 12.86
N HIS A 95 8.92 -13.42 12.59
CA HIS A 95 9.69 -14.43 11.87
C HIS A 95 11.11 -14.43 12.43
N PRO A 96 11.80 -15.58 12.56
CA PRO A 96 13.17 -15.62 13.08
C PRO A 96 14.14 -14.68 12.36
N GLU A 97 14.01 -14.54 11.04
CA GLU A 97 14.86 -13.62 10.26
C GLU A 97 14.62 -12.14 10.59
N LEU A 98 13.40 -11.75 10.99
CA LEU A 98 13.14 -10.38 11.45
C LEU A 98 13.84 -10.11 12.78
N LEU A 99 13.94 -11.11 13.64
CA LEU A 99 14.60 -10.99 14.95
C LEU A 99 16.12 -10.92 14.78
N SER A 100 16.68 -11.74 13.89
CA SER A 100 18.11 -11.79 13.58
C SER A 100 18.56 -10.74 12.56
N MET A 101 17.65 -9.86 12.12
CA MET A 101 17.95 -8.81 11.14
C MET A 101 19.04 -7.86 11.68
N PRO A 102 20.08 -7.53 10.87
CA PRO A 102 21.09 -6.53 11.23
C PRO A 102 20.47 -5.16 11.50
N ASP A 103 21.11 -4.36 12.36
CA ASP A 103 20.59 -3.05 12.79
C ASP A 103 20.34 -2.08 11.63
N GLU A 104 21.17 -2.13 10.58
CA GLU A 104 20.96 -1.32 9.37
C GLU A 104 19.67 -1.69 8.65
N GLN A 105 19.37 -2.99 8.53
CA GLN A 105 18.14 -3.47 7.92
C GLN A 105 16.92 -3.18 8.82
N LYS A 106 17.06 -3.27 10.15
CA LYS A 106 16.00 -2.84 11.10
C LYS A 106 15.70 -1.35 10.97
N LYS A 107 16.74 -0.52 10.85
CA LYS A 107 16.60 0.93 10.60
C LYS A 107 15.90 1.20 9.27
N MET A 108 16.24 0.44 8.23
CA MET A 108 15.56 0.51 6.93
C MET A 108 14.08 0.11 7.05
N LEU A 109 13.78 -1.01 7.70
CA LEU A 109 12.41 -1.46 7.97
C LEU A 109 11.62 -0.36 8.69
N LYS A 110 12.17 0.18 9.79
CA LYS A 110 11.57 1.28 10.55
C LYS A 110 11.34 2.53 9.69
N SER A 111 12.27 2.86 8.79
CA SER A 111 12.08 4.00 7.89
C SER A 111 10.95 3.78 6.89
N ILE A 112 10.69 2.53 6.49
CA ILE A 112 9.66 2.18 5.52
C ILE A 112 8.29 2.07 6.18
N ILE A 113 8.17 1.29 7.25
CA ILE A 113 6.87 1.00 7.88
C ILE A 113 6.63 1.77 9.18
N GLY A 114 7.62 2.51 9.70
CA GLY A 114 7.48 3.28 10.94
C GLY A 114 7.74 2.50 12.23
N GLU A 115 7.89 1.18 12.13
CA GLU A 115 7.99 0.27 13.28
C GLU A 115 9.16 -0.71 13.09
N ASP A 116 9.71 -1.17 14.21
CA ASP A 116 10.80 -2.17 14.21
C ASP A 116 10.28 -3.61 14.10
N VAL A 117 8.96 -3.77 14.03
CA VAL A 117 8.24 -5.04 14.00
C VAL A 117 7.05 -4.93 13.05
N LEU A 118 6.64 -6.06 12.47
CA LEU A 118 5.47 -6.10 11.59
C LEU A 118 4.21 -6.21 12.45
N ARG A 119 3.39 -5.16 12.45
CA ARG A 119 2.14 -5.13 13.20
C ARG A 119 1.00 -4.64 12.33
N ILE A 120 -0.17 -5.22 12.56
CA ILE A 120 -1.45 -4.69 12.10
C ILE A 120 -2.18 -4.20 13.35
N GLN A 121 -2.43 -2.90 13.42
CA GLN A 121 -3.26 -2.33 14.48
C GLN A 121 -4.73 -2.50 14.09
N VAL A 122 -5.59 -2.80 15.06
CA VAL A 122 -7.01 -3.10 14.85
C VAL A 122 -7.86 -2.32 15.84
N ALA A 123 -8.74 -1.46 15.33
CA ALA A 123 -9.62 -0.63 16.15
C ALA A 123 -11.05 -0.68 15.61
N SER A 124 -12.03 -0.33 16.45
CA SER A 124 -13.42 -0.20 16.02
C SER A 124 -13.88 1.24 16.14
N VAL A 125 -14.71 1.66 15.19
CA VAL A 125 -15.22 3.03 15.15
C VAL A 125 -16.54 3.09 14.40
N ASP A 126 -17.58 3.65 15.01
CA ASP A 126 -18.90 3.89 14.41
C ASP A 126 -19.47 2.69 13.63
N GLY A 127 -19.33 1.48 14.17
CA GLY A 127 -19.81 0.24 13.54
C GLY A 127 -18.86 -0.38 12.50
N ALA A 128 -17.70 0.22 12.24
CA ALA A 128 -16.65 -0.31 11.40
C ALA A 128 -15.49 -0.91 12.21
N VAL A 129 -14.71 -1.79 11.58
CA VAL A 129 -13.39 -2.24 12.03
C VAL A 129 -12.34 -1.64 11.10
N VAL A 130 -11.37 -0.94 11.67
CA VAL A 130 -10.23 -0.36 10.97
C VAL A 130 -8.99 -1.19 11.28
N LEU A 131 -8.30 -1.62 10.24
CA LEU A 131 -7.00 -2.29 10.33
C LEU A 131 -5.96 -1.41 9.67
N THR A 132 -4.81 -1.19 10.30
CA THR A 132 -3.69 -0.48 9.66
C THR A 132 -2.39 -1.25 9.76
N PHE A 133 -1.58 -1.19 8.70
CA PHE A 133 -0.23 -1.72 8.63
C PHE A 133 0.73 -0.59 8.26
N GLY A 134 1.83 -0.49 9.00
CA GLY A 134 2.78 0.62 8.88
C GLY A 134 2.21 1.95 9.37
N GLY A 135 3.06 2.96 9.57
CA GLY A 135 2.62 4.26 10.08
C GLY A 135 2.42 4.32 11.60
N GLY A 136 2.52 3.18 12.30
CA GLY A 136 2.25 3.05 13.73
C GLY A 136 0.92 3.69 14.16
N GLU A 137 0.88 4.15 15.41
CA GLU A 137 -0.32 4.76 16.01
C GLU A 137 -0.76 6.05 15.31
N LYS A 138 0.19 6.81 14.74
CA LYS A 138 -0.11 8.04 13.99
C LYS A 138 -0.99 7.76 12.79
N PHE A 139 -0.69 6.70 12.03
CA PHE A 139 -1.48 6.35 10.86
C PHE A 139 -2.82 5.73 11.23
N MET A 140 -2.88 4.91 12.29
CA MET A 140 -4.15 4.44 12.82
C MET A 140 -5.06 5.60 13.27
N ALA A 141 -4.51 6.64 13.91
CA ALA A 141 -5.28 7.81 14.30
C ALA A 141 -5.89 8.55 13.08
N GLU A 142 -5.13 8.73 12.00
CA GLU A 142 -5.64 9.32 10.76
C GLU A 142 -6.67 8.41 10.06
N ALA A 143 -6.45 7.09 10.05
CA ALA A 143 -7.38 6.13 9.49
C ALA A 143 -8.72 6.13 10.26
N LEU A 144 -8.67 6.18 11.60
CA LEU A 144 -9.85 6.29 12.45
C LEU A 144 -10.58 7.61 12.23
N LYS A 145 -9.85 8.72 12.10
CA LYS A 145 -10.44 10.03 11.79
C LYS A 145 -11.13 10.03 10.43
N ALA A 146 -10.51 9.44 9.41
CA ALA A 146 -11.10 9.28 8.08
C ALA A 146 -12.37 8.41 8.13
N ALA A 147 -12.34 7.28 8.86
CA ALA A 147 -13.48 6.41 9.03
C ALA A 147 -14.65 7.11 9.75
N LYS A 148 -14.40 7.85 10.85
CA LYS A 148 -15.43 8.67 11.55
C LYS A 148 -16.05 9.74 10.68
N GLY A 149 -15.24 10.40 9.86
CA GLY A 149 -15.67 11.51 9.01
C GLY A 149 -16.54 11.10 7.82
N GLY A 150 -16.85 9.80 7.66
CA GLY A 150 -17.46 9.28 6.44
C GLY A 150 -16.54 9.44 5.23
N GLY A 151 -15.23 9.49 5.45
CA GLY A 151 -14.17 9.58 4.45
C GLY A 151 -14.13 8.32 3.61
N THR A 152 -15.10 8.19 2.72
CA THR A 152 -15.14 7.14 1.72
C THR A 152 -14.30 7.60 0.53
N ILE A 153 -13.54 6.68 -0.07
CA ILE A 153 -12.77 6.90 -1.29
C ILE A 153 -13.56 7.71 -2.38
N PRO A 154 -14.87 7.49 -2.59
CA PRO A 154 -15.68 8.26 -3.53
C PRO A 154 -15.80 9.78 -3.29
N ALA A 155 -15.40 10.29 -2.12
CA ALA A 155 -15.57 11.70 -1.78
C ALA A 155 -14.56 12.64 -2.47
N GLU A 156 -13.41 12.13 -2.89
CA GLU A 156 -12.35 12.91 -3.56
C GLU A 156 -12.76 13.38 -4.96
N ALA A 157 -12.41 14.60 -5.34
CA ALA A 157 -12.82 15.19 -6.63
C ALA A 157 -12.39 14.35 -7.84
N GLY A 158 -11.13 13.85 -7.84
CA GLY A 158 -10.63 12.97 -8.89
C GLY A 158 -11.39 11.64 -8.95
N VAL A 159 -11.79 11.10 -7.80
CA VAL A 159 -12.58 9.88 -7.72
C VAL A 159 -14.02 10.11 -8.19
N LYS A 160 -14.63 11.25 -7.86
CA LYS A 160 -15.97 11.60 -8.36
C LYS A 160 -16.04 11.59 -9.89
N GLU A 161 -15.01 12.07 -10.58
CA GLU A 161 -14.94 11.99 -12.05
C GLU A 161 -14.89 10.54 -12.54
N VAL A 162 -14.07 9.70 -11.91
CA VAL A 162 -14.00 8.27 -12.21
C VAL A 162 -15.36 7.60 -12.00
N MET A 163 -16.03 7.88 -10.89
CA MET A 163 -17.29 7.24 -10.52
C MET A 163 -18.42 7.50 -11.53
N LYS A 164 -18.39 8.62 -12.27
CA LYS A 164 -19.36 8.92 -13.35
C LYS A 164 -19.34 7.87 -14.47
N VAL A 165 -18.21 7.19 -14.67
CA VAL A 165 -18.04 6.23 -15.75
C VAL A 165 -17.95 4.78 -15.26
N MET A 166 -18.00 4.54 -13.95
CA MET A 166 -18.01 3.20 -13.36
C MET A 166 -19.39 2.50 -13.49
N PRO A 167 -19.46 1.17 -13.32
CA PRO A 167 -20.74 0.47 -13.25
C PRO A 167 -21.66 1.06 -12.17
N LYS A 168 -22.96 1.19 -12.46
CA LYS A 168 -23.95 1.73 -11.51
C LYS A 168 -24.10 0.88 -10.26
N ASN A 169 -24.07 -0.44 -10.42
CA ASN A 169 -24.13 -1.43 -9.34
C ASN A 169 -22.73 -1.92 -9.02
N LEU A 170 -21.88 -1.01 -8.56
CA LEU A 170 -20.48 -1.29 -8.25
C LEU A 170 -20.38 -2.31 -7.11
N THR A 171 -19.61 -3.38 -7.33
CA THR A 171 -19.27 -4.39 -6.31
C THR A 171 -17.86 -4.22 -5.78
N GLU A 172 -16.96 -3.68 -6.59
CA GLU A 172 -15.56 -3.45 -6.25
C GLU A 172 -15.02 -2.30 -7.07
N ILE A 173 -14.17 -1.46 -6.45
CA ILE A 173 -13.38 -0.47 -7.17
C ILE A 173 -11.96 -0.45 -6.63
N VAL A 174 -11.01 -0.56 -7.54
CA VAL A 174 -9.59 -0.40 -7.28
C VAL A 174 -9.18 0.93 -7.88
N LEU A 175 -8.61 1.81 -7.05
CA LEU A 175 -8.10 3.10 -7.47
C LEU A 175 -6.59 3.16 -7.26
N PHE A 176 -5.91 3.70 -8.24
CA PHE A 176 -4.46 3.84 -8.22
C PHE A 176 -4.11 5.29 -8.56
N ASN A 177 -3.49 5.98 -7.61
CA ASN A 177 -3.04 7.36 -7.79
C ASN A 177 -1.53 7.36 -8.17
N PRO A 178 -1.18 7.60 -9.45
CA PRO A 178 0.20 7.50 -9.91
C PRO A 178 1.11 8.59 -9.33
N SER A 179 0.59 9.80 -9.07
CA SER A 179 1.41 10.88 -8.48
C SER A 179 1.81 10.55 -7.05
N ASN A 180 0.88 9.97 -6.28
CA ASN A 180 1.16 9.52 -4.93
C ASN A 180 2.18 8.37 -4.94
N LEU A 181 2.05 7.42 -5.86
CA LEU A 181 3.04 6.34 -6.00
C LEU A 181 4.42 6.88 -6.37
N LEU A 182 4.55 7.75 -7.37
CA LEU A 182 5.86 8.29 -7.75
C LEU A 182 6.50 9.09 -6.61
N THR A 183 5.69 9.83 -5.84
CA THR A 183 6.17 10.52 -4.64
C THR A 183 6.72 9.52 -3.63
N LEU A 184 6.02 8.40 -3.42
CA LEU A 184 6.44 7.32 -2.54
C LEU A 184 7.75 6.66 -3.01
N ILE A 185 7.85 6.35 -4.30
CA ILE A 185 9.05 5.78 -4.92
C ILE A 185 10.23 6.75 -4.77
N SER A 186 10.03 8.05 -5.04
CA SER A 186 11.09 9.05 -4.94
C SER A 186 11.63 9.17 -3.52
N LYS A 187 10.73 9.26 -2.53
CA LYS A 187 11.11 9.25 -1.10
C LYS A 187 11.81 7.94 -0.71
N GLY A 188 11.36 6.80 -1.23
CA GLY A 188 12.01 5.51 -1.02
C GLY A 188 13.43 5.46 -1.61
N ALA A 189 13.61 5.97 -2.83
CA ALA A 189 14.91 6.07 -3.49
C ALA A 189 15.87 6.98 -2.70
N GLU A 190 15.39 8.13 -2.21
CA GLU A 190 16.18 9.01 -1.34
C GLU A 190 16.64 8.29 -0.06
N LEU A 191 15.74 7.53 0.59
CA LEU A 191 16.06 6.79 1.81
C LEU A 191 17.17 5.74 1.62
N VAL A 192 17.28 5.16 0.42
CA VAL A 192 18.31 4.15 0.09
C VAL A 192 19.51 4.74 -0.65
N GLY A 193 19.63 6.07 -0.73
CA GLY A 193 20.76 6.74 -1.39
C GLY A 193 20.74 6.65 -2.92
N GLN A 194 19.59 6.36 -3.52
CA GLN A 194 19.37 6.27 -4.97
C GLN A 194 18.54 7.44 -5.52
N GLY A 195 18.34 8.51 -4.74
CA GLY A 195 17.55 9.68 -5.17
C GLY A 195 18.03 10.27 -6.49
N ASP A 196 19.35 10.40 -6.67
CA ASP A 196 19.96 10.96 -7.89
C ASP A 196 19.85 10.05 -9.12
N ALA A 197 19.57 8.75 -8.93
CA ALA A 197 19.37 7.80 -10.01
C ALA A 197 17.94 7.82 -10.57
N MET A 198 17.01 8.47 -9.87
CA MET A 198 15.63 8.58 -10.33
C MET A 198 15.52 9.63 -11.44
N PRO A 199 14.95 9.27 -12.61
CA PRO A 199 14.65 10.28 -13.62
C PRO A 199 13.68 11.32 -13.02
N PRO A 200 13.81 12.62 -13.36
CA PRO A 200 13.00 13.69 -12.79
C PRO A 200 11.57 13.70 -13.37
N ILE A 201 10.84 12.59 -13.21
CA ILE A 201 9.46 12.42 -13.67
C ILE A 201 8.55 13.05 -12.62
N LYS A 202 7.79 14.06 -13.03
CA LYS A 202 6.75 14.68 -12.20
C LYS A 202 5.39 14.41 -12.83
N LEU A 203 4.57 13.62 -12.14
CA LEU A 203 3.16 13.46 -12.47
C LEU A 203 2.34 14.37 -11.55
N THR A 204 1.46 15.18 -12.14
CA THR A 204 0.58 16.09 -11.39
C THR A 204 -0.88 15.64 -11.43
N THR A 205 -1.20 14.64 -12.25
CA THR A 205 -2.55 14.08 -12.36
C THR A 205 -3.08 13.58 -11.01
N GLN A 206 -4.14 14.24 -10.52
CA GLN A 206 -4.85 13.87 -9.29
C GLN A 206 -5.97 12.85 -9.52
N THR A 207 -6.42 12.69 -10.76
CA THR A 207 -7.43 11.68 -11.12
C THR A 207 -6.78 10.30 -11.11
N PRO A 208 -7.29 9.31 -10.36
CA PRO A 208 -6.67 8.00 -10.32
C PRO A 208 -6.95 7.20 -11.59
N ILE A 209 -6.08 6.22 -11.87
CA ILE A 209 -6.46 5.05 -12.67
C ILE A 209 -7.47 4.27 -11.86
N ALA A 210 -8.50 3.73 -12.51
CA ALA A 210 -9.52 2.94 -11.82
C ALA A 210 -9.87 1.66 -12.56
N VAL A 211 -10.14 0.63 -11.79
CA VAL A 211 -10.77 -0.60 -12.26
C VAL A 211 -12.00 -0.83 -11.39
N GLY A 212 -13.19 -0.77 -11.98
CA GLY A 212 -14.44 -1.02 -11.28
C GLY A 212 -15.13 -2.27 -11.83
N THR A 213 -15.65 -3.10 -10.93
CA THR A 213 -16.52 -4.22 -11.28
C THR A 213 -17.93 -3.99 -10.74
N GLY A 214 -18.94 -4.46 -11.45
CA GLY A 214 -20.32 -4.38 -10.99
C GLY A 214 -21.22 -5.41 -11.66
N VAL A 215 -22.41 -5.63 -11.12
CA VAL A 215 -23.33 -6.68 -11.59
C VAL A 215 -24.68 -6.10 -12.02
N THR A 216 -25.21 -6.55 -13.16
CA THR A 216 -26.57 -6.20 -13.61
C THR A 216 -27.25 -7.48 -14.10
N GLY A 217 -28.25 -7.96 -13.36
CA GLY A 217 -28.84 -9.27 -13.60
C GLY A 217 -27.78 -10.37 -13.45
N SER A 218 -27.60 -11.19 -14.49
CA SER A 218 -26.57 -12.24 -14.54
C SER A 218 -25.23 -11.78 -15.14
N ALA A 219 -25.11 -10.52 -15.58
CA ALA A 219 -23.91 -10.00 -16.22
C ALA A 219 -22.98 -9.31 -15.22
N GLN A 220 -21.68 -9.59 -15.34
CA GLN A 220 -20.61 -8.85 -14.68
C GLN A 220 -20.02 -7.82 -15.66
N HIS A 221 -19.94 -6.57 -15.23
CA HIS A 221 -19.36 -5.47 -15.98
C HIS A 221 -18.02 -5.08 -15.36
N VAL A 222 -16.97 -5.05 -16.16
CA VAL A 222 -15.66 -4.53 -15.77
C VAL A 222 -15.38 -3.26 -16.54
N ARG A 223 -14.95 -2.21 -15.86
CA ARG A 223 -14.53 -0.95 -16.49
C ARG A 223 -13.16 -0.55 -16.01
N VAL A 224 -12.32 -0.17 -16.97
CA VAL A 224 -11.00 0.40 -16.73
C VAL A 224 -11.04 1.85 -17.16
N TYR A 225 -10.56 2.74 -16.30
CA TYR A 225 -10.45 4.16 -16.56
C TYR A 225 -8.98 4.59 -16.41
N VAL A 226 -8.44 5.22 -17.45
CA VAL A 226 -7.10 5.83 -17.45
C VAL A 226 -7.27 7.31 -17.78
N PRO A 227 -6.89 8.24 -16.88
CA PRO A 227 -6.99 9.67 -17.16
C PRO A 227 -6.14 10.06 -18.37
N VAL A 228 -6.73 10.81 -19.32
CA VAL A 228 -5.99 11.31 -20.49
C VAL A 228 -4.83 12.24 -20.08
N THR A 229 -5.00 12.99 -18.97
CA THR A 229 -3.92 13.83 -18.43
C THR A 229 -2.70 13.00 -18.04
N LEU A 230 -2.91 11.85 -17.41
CA LEU A 230 -1.83 10.93 -17.04
C LEU A 230 -1.10 10.40 -18.28
N VAL A 231 -1.84 10.01 -19.33
CA VAL A 231 -1.24 9.52 -20.58
C VAL A 231 -0.34 10.59 -21.21
N LYS A 232 -0.79 11.86 -21.22
CA LYS A 232 -0.02 12.99 -21.71
C LYS A 232 1.23 13.24 -20.88
N GLU A 233 1.12 13.25 -19.56
CA GLU A 233 2.26 13.42 -18.65
C GLU A 233 3.30 12.30 -18.84
N ALA A 234 2.87 11.04 -18.89
CA ALA A 234 3.76 9.90 -19.12
C ALA A 234 4.45 9.97 -20.49
N THR A 235 3.71 10.35 -21.54
CA THR A 235 4.27 10.48 -22.89
C THR A 235 5.30 11.61 -22.94
N ASN A 236 5.02 12.76 -22.33
CA ASN A 236 5.96 13.88 -22.24
C ASN A 236 7.22 13.50 -21.45
N ALA A 237 7.07 12.77 -20.34
CA ALA A 237 8.20 12.27 -19.56
C ALA A 237 9.09 11.32 -20.39
N ILE A 238 8.49 10.36 -21.09
CA ILE A 238 9.22 9.42 -21.96
C ILE A 238 9.92 10.16 -23.10
N MET A 239 9.23 11.07 -23.79
CA MET A 239 9.83 11.87 -24.87
C MET A 239 10.99 12.74 -24.35
N GLY A 240 10.84 13.34 -23.17
CA GLY A 240 11.90 14.11 -22.53
C GLY A 240 13.14 13.27 -22.22
N LEU A 241 12.95 12.02 -21.77
CA LEU A 241 14.07 11.10 -21.52
C LEU A 241 14.75 10.65 -22.83
N ILE A 242 13.98 10.35 -23.88
CA ILE A 242 14.55 9.95 -25.18
C ILE A 242 15.33 11.11 -25.81
N MET A 243 14.74 12.31 -25.85
CA MET A 243 15.41 13.49 -26.43
C MET A 243 16.57 13.98 -25.57
N GLY A 244 16.44 13.96 -24.23
CA GLY A 244 17.50 14.33 -23.29
C GLY A 244 18.67 13.34 -23.30
N GLY A 245 18.39 12.04 -23.46
CA GLY A 245 19.40 10.99 -23.59
C GLY A 245 20.17 11.06 -24.91
N MET A 246 19.54 11.53 -26.00
CA MET A 246 20.23 11.78 -27.27
C MET A 246 21.09 13.06 -27.26
N GLY A 247 20.82 14.02 -26.38
CA GLY A 247 21.63 15.24 -26.21
C GLY A 247 22.82 15.12 -25.25
N GLY A 248 22.87 14.05 -24.43
CA GLY A 248 23.90 13.81 -23.42
C GLY A 248 25.18 13.15 -23.94
N GLY A 249 25.17 12.64 -25.18
CA GLY A 249 26.37 12.22 -25.89
C GLY A 249 27.16 13.41 -26.42
N ARG A 250 27.62 14.32 -25.53
CA ARG A 250 28.74 15.19 -25.91
C ARG A 250 29.89 14.28 -26.33
N PRO A 251 30.45 14.42 -27.54
CA PRO A 251 31.67 13.70 -27.89
C PRO A 251 32.66 13.89 -26.76
N ALA A 252 33.26 12.79 -26.26
CA ALA A 252 34.34 12.90 -25.30
C ALA A 252 35.32 13.97 -25.81
N PRO A 253 35.79 14.90 -24.96
CA PRO A 253 36.75 15.91 -25.39
C PRO A 253 37.87 15.18 -26.10
N MET A 254 38.07 15.49 -27.39
CA MET A 254 39.13 14.85 -28.16
C MET A 254 40.43 15.03 -27.36
N PRO A 255 41.25 13.98 -27.21
CA PRO A 255 42.53 14.12 -26.55
C PRO A 255 43.27 15.28 -27.20
N MET A 256 43.59 16.30 -26.41
CA MET A 256 44.35 17.45 -26.93
C MET A 256 45.64 16.91 -27.54
N PRO A 257 46.05 17.39 -28.72
CA PRO A 257 47.35 17.07 -29.27
C PRO A 257 48.41 17.33 -28.19
N ALA A 258 49.22 16.33 -27.89
CA ALA A 258 50.33 16.49 -26.97
C ALA A 258 51.17 17.68 -27.47
N GLY A 259 51.26 18.73 -26.64
CA GLY A 259 52.10 19.89 -26.93
C GLY A 259 53.50 19.42 -27.25
N GLY A 260 53.92 19.65 -28.50
CA GLY A 260 55.30 19.47 -28.89
C GLY A 260 56.19 20.42 -28.07
N PRO A 261 57.44 20.04 -27.79
CA PRO A 261 58.36 20.88 -27.02
C PRO A 261 58.65 22.18 -27.77
N GLU A 262 58.40 23.31 -27.11
CA GLU A 262 58.93 24.61 -27.53
C GLU A 262 60.44 24.58 -27.29
N ASN A 263 61.21 24.59 -28.38
CA ASN A 263 62.66 24.75 -28.32
C ASN A 263 63.02 26.19 -27.94
N PHE A 264 63.71 26.33 -26.81
CA PHE A 264 64.76 27.33 -26.58
C PHE A 264 66.02 26.62 -26.11
#